data_AF-A0A6I7NZT0-F1
#
_entry.id   AF-A0A6I7NZT0-F1
#
_cell.length_a   1.000
_cell.length_b   1.000
_cell.length_c   1.000
_cell.angle_alpha   90.00
_cell.angle_beta   90.00
_cell.angle_gamma   90.00
#
_symmetry.space_group_name_H-M   'P 1'
#
loop_
_entity.id
_entity.type
_entity.pdbx_description
1 polymer ?
#
loop_
_entity_poly.entity_id
_entity_poly.type
_entity_poly.pdbx_seq_one_letter_code
_entity_poly.pdbx_strand_id
1 'polypeptide(L)'
;MRIHPWRYHLAIGLFASAIALAPVAQADEQPGWEAFNEWVAESWEAFQEATEDEREATIAAGEALIEDLDRRIEVLDQRAEQATDAAQEEWAERRDALIEQRDQIAADVEELQEATETQFDALVDATVEAYENAVQAIQDAWEWLTS
;
A
#
# COMPACT_ATOMS: atom_id res chain seq x y z
N MET A 1 -3.84 4.16 -47.60
CA MET A 1 -4.02 3.37 -46.36
C MET A 1 -2.67 3.25 -45.67
N ARG A 2 -2.39 4.12 -44.71
CA ARG A 2 -1.32 3.98 -43.71
C ARG A 2 -1.79 4.77 -42.50
N ILE A 3 -2.36 4.05 -41.54
CA ILE A 3 -2.75 4.58 -40.24
C ILE A 3 -1.48 4.46 -39.40
N HIS A 4 -0.93 5.59 -38.95
CA HIS A 4 0.14 5.63 -37.96
C HIS A 4 -0.45 5.35 -36.59
N PRO A 5 0.05 4.34 -35.83
CA PRO A 5 -0.22 4.27 -34.41
C PRO A 5 0.80 5.17 -33.69
N TRP A 6 0.43 6.43 -33.47
CA TRP A 6 0.97 7.18 -32.32
C TRP A 6 0.14 6.75 -31.12
N ARG A 7 0.70 5.87 -30.29
CA ARG A 7 0.15 5.55 -28.97
C ARG A 7 1.16 6.06 -27.94
N TYR A 8 0.76 7.15 -27.28
CA TYR A 8 1.08 7.54 -25.91
C TYR A 8 2.51 7.26 -25.40
N HIS A 9 3.38 8.26 -25.48
CA HIS A 9 4.64 8.34 -24.71
C HIS A 9 4.57 9.46 -23.66
N LEU A 10 3.46 9.57 -22.93
CA LEU A 10 3.28 10.63 -21.95
C LEU A 10 2.52 10.07 -20.76
N ALA A 11 3.24 9.58 -19.75
CA ALA A 11 2.94 9.80 -18.32
C ALA A 11 3.76 8.91 -17.36
N ILE A 12 5.04 8.59 -17.59
CA ILE A 12 5.79 7.73 -16.64
C ILE A 12 7.15 8.35 -16.35
N GLY A 13 7.10 9.53 -15.74
CA GLY A 13 8.27 10.32 -15.37
C GLY A 13 8.10 11.04 -14.04
N LEU A 14 7.20 10.54 -13.17
CA LEU A 14 6.85 11.21 -11.91
C LEU A 14 6.96 10.34 -10.66
N PHE A 15 7.41 9.08 -10.73
CA PHE A 15 7.53 8.28 -9.49
C PHE A 15 8.76 8.66 -8.64
N ALA A 16 9.90 8.98 -9.25
CA ALA A 16 11.12 9.32 -8.50
C ALA A 16 11.12 10.72 -7.85
N SER A 17 10.11 11.56 -8.09
CA SER A 17 10.07 12.95 -7.54
C SER A 17 9.03 13.15 -6.43
N ALA A 18 8.18 12.16 -6.14
CA ALA A 18 7.13 12.30 -5.13
C ALA A 18 7.63 12.11 -3.69
N ILE A 19 8.74 11.36 -3.49
CA ILE A 19 9.28 11.11 -2.14
C ILE A 19 9.86 12.39 -1.49
N ALA A 20 10.21 13.41 -2.28
CA ALA A 20 10.79 14.65 -1.76
C ALA A 20 9.76 15.79 -1.51
N LEU A 21 8.48 15.59 -1.85
CA LEU A 21 7.46 16.64 -1.78
C LEU A 21 6.12 16.17 -1.20
N ALA A 22 6.12 15.12 -0.37
CA ALA A 22 5.14 15.11 0.70
C ALA A 22 5.36 16.41 1.48
N PRO A 23 4.38 17.33 1.53
CA PRO A 23 4.53 18.49 2.38
C PRO A 23 4.81 17.94 3.77
N VAL A 24 5.93 18.35 4.36
CA VAL A 24 6.03 18.49 5.81
C VAL A 24 5.07 19.61 6.20
N ALA A 25 3.79 19.43 5.90
CA ALA A 25 2.69 20.21 6.42
C ALA A 25 2.55 19.73 7.85
N GLN A 26 3.16 20.52 8.73
CA GLN A 26 2.63 20.89 10.04
C GLN A 26 1.97 19.75 10.83
N ALA A 27 2.63 19.43 11.92
CA ALA A 27 2.33 18.42 12.93
C ALA A 27 0.96 18.53 13.65
N ASP A 28 -0.14 18.91 12.99
CA ASP A 28 -1.45 19.02 13.64
C ASP A 28 -2.65 18.46 12.83
N GLU A 29 -2.50 18.03 11.58
CA GLU A 29 -3.59 17.37 10.85
C GLU A 29 -3.06 16.08 10.22
N GLN A 30 -3.28 14.95 10.90
CA GLN A 30 -3.20 13.65 10.20
C GLN A 30 -4.10 13.75 8.96
N PRO A 31 -3.62 13.37 7.76
CA PRO A 31 -4.47 13.35 6.59
C PRO A 31 -5.70 12.50 6.91
N GLY A 32 -6.89 13.08 6.76
CA GLY A 32 -8.13 12.35 6.99
C GLY A 32 -8.16 11.06 6.18
N TRP A 33 -8.84 10.04 6.71
CA TRP A 33 -8.95 8.69 6.13
C TRP A 33 -9.16 8.68 4.59
N GLU A 34 -9.93 9.64 4.06
CA GLU A 34 -10.19 9.81 2.63
C GLU A 34 -8.97 10.26 1.81
N ALA A 35 -8.28 11.33 2.22
CA ALA A 35 -7.10 11.85 1.51
C ALA A 35 -5.95 10.83 1.54
N PHE A 36 -5.89 10.05 2.60
CA PHE A 36 -4.93 8.97 2.75
C PHE A 36 -5.25 7.77 1.86
N ASN A 37 -6.53 7.40 1.69
CA ASN A 37 -6.96 6.37 0.74
C ASN A 37 -6.74 6.78 -0.73
N GLU A 38 -6.84 8.07 -1.07
CA GLU A 38 -6.58 8.57 -2.42
C GLU A 38 -5.11 8.40 -2.83
N TRP A 39 -4.17 8.79 -1.95
CA TRP A 39 -2.74 8.58 -2.19
C TRP A 39 -2.36 7.09 -2.33
N VAL A 40 -3.00 6.23 -1.53
CA VAL A 40 -2.86 4.78 -1.65
C VAL A 40 -3.35 4.28 -3.01
N ALA A 41 -4.50 4.75 -3.47
CA ALA A 41 -5.06 4.32 -4.75
C ALA A 41 -4.11 4.61 -5.93
N GLU A 42 -3.42 5.75 -5.90
CA GLU A 42 -2.41 6.09 -6.93
C GLU A 42 -1.18 5.17 -6.87
N SER A 43 -0.67 4.88 -5.66
CA SER A 43 0.48 3.99 -5.47
C SER A 43 0.13 2.54 -5.84
N TRP A 44 -1.12 2.16 -5.57
CA TRP A 44 -1.72 0.87 -5.86
C TRP A 44 -1.96 0.65 -7.36
N GLU A 45 -2.42 1.67 -8.10
CA GLU A 45 -2.59 1.61 -9.55
C GLU A 45 -1.23 1.42 -10.24
N ALA A 46 -0.21 2.18 -9.82
CA ALA A 46 1.15 2.03 -10.35
C ALA A 46 1.76 0.64 -10.07
N PHE A 47 1.43 0.06 -8.91
CA PHE A 47 1.86 -1.30 -8.57
C PHE A 47 1.16 -2.36 -9.43
N GLN A 48 -0.15 -2.21 -9.70
CA GLN A 48 -0.90 -3.13 -10.57
C GLN A 48 -0.51 -3.06 -12.05
N GLU A 49 -0.16 -1.87 -12.55
CA GLU A 49 0.27 -1.70 -13.94
C GLU A 49 1.70 -2.21 -14.22
N ALA A 50 2.32 -2.91 -13.26
CA ALA A 50 3.71 -3.32 -13.31
C ALA A 50 4.12 -3.98 -14.63
N THR A 51 5.27 -3.53 -15.14
CA THR A 51 5.95 -4.11 -16.29
C THR A 51 7.44 -4.27 -16.00
N GLU A 52 8.15 -5.14 -16.72
CA GLU A 52 9.59 -5.35 -16.54
C GLU A 52 10.40 -4.04 -16.70
N ASP A 53 10.01 -3.20 -17.66
CA ASP A 53 10.64 -1.89 -17.93
C ASP A 53 10.49 -0.91 -16.75
N GLU A 54 9.57 -1.18 -15.81
CA GLU A 54 9.19 -0.32 -14.68
C GLU A 54 9.45 -0.98 -13.33
N ARG A 55 10.19 -2.09 -13.29
CA ARG A 55 10.48 -2.87 -12.08
C ARG A 55 10.91 -2.04 -10.87
N GLU A 56 11.83 -1.09 -11.06
CA GLU A 56 12.31 -0.22 -9.97
C GLU A 56 11.18 0.66 -9.42
N ALA A 57 10.30 1.16 -10.28
CA ALA A 57 9.13 1.93 -9.86
C ALA A 57 8.09 1.05 -9.16
N THR A 58 7.87 -0.19 -9.63
CA THR A 58 7.00 -1.17 -8.97
C THR A 58 7.51 -1.54 -7.58
N ILE A 59 8.80 -1.79 -7.42
CA ILE A 59 9.39 -2.09 -6.10
C ILE A 59 9.21 -0.90 -5.16
N ALA A 60 9.50 0.32 -5.62
CA ALA A 60 9.29 1.52 -4.82
C ALA A 60 7.80 1.74 -4.46
N ALA A 61 6.87 1.42 -5.37
CA ALA A 61 5.45 1.44 -5.07
C ALA A 61 5.08 0.39 -4.01
N GLY A 62 5.62 -0.83 -4.10
CA GLY A 62 5.44 -1.89 -3.09
C GLY A 62 5.96 -1.49 -1.71
N GLU A 63 7.14 -0.87 -1.64
CA GLU A 63 7.69 -0.31 -0.39
C GLU A 63 6.76 0.75 0.21
N ALA A 64 6.19 1.63 -0.62
CA ALA A 64 5.22 2.63 -0.18
C ALA A 64 3.92 2.01 0.36
N LEU A 65 3.46 0.89 -0.21
CA LEU A 65 2.30 0.14 0.30
C LEU A 65 2.58 -0.48 1.67
N ILE A 66 3.81 -0.92 1.95
CA ILE A 66 4.18 -1.44 3.27
C ILE A 66 4.19 -0.32 4.32
N GLU A 67 4.76 0.84 3.98
CA GLU A 67 4.74 2.02 4.87
C GLU A 67 3.31 2.51 5.14
N ASP A 68 2.42 2.38 4.16
CA ASP A 68 0.99 2.64 4.33
C ASP A 68 0.36 1.72 5.38
N LEU A 69 0.56 0.41 5.27
CA LEU A 69 0.04 -0.57 6.23
C LEU A 69 0.55 -0.27 7.64
N ASP A 70 1.84 0.05 7.79
CA ASP A 70 2.42 0.40 9.08
C ASP A 70 1.73 1.61 9.72
N ARG A 71 1.50 2.66 8.92
CA ARG A 71 0.80 3.86 9.39
C ARG A 71 -0.64 3.57 9.79
N ARG A 72 -1.35 2.71 9.05
CA ARG A 72 -2.73 2.31 9.34
C ARG A 72 -2.83 1.50 10.63
N ILE A 73 -1.91 0.54 10.81
CA ILE A 73 -1.81 -0.25 12.04
C ILE A 73 -1.57 0.67 13.23
N GLU A 74 -0.66 1.64 13.12
CA GLU A 74 -0.38 2.60 14.19
C GLU A 74 -1.61 3.46 14.54
N VAL A 75 -2.36 3.93 13.55
CA VAL A 75 -3.60 4.68 13.77
C VAL A 75 -4.66 3.82 14.49
N LEU A 76 -4.78 2.54 14.11
CA LEU A 76 -5.69 1.60 14.77
C LEU A 76 -5.22 1.29 16.21
N ASP A 77 -3.92 1.15 16.45
CA ASP A 77 -3.34 0.99 17.80
C ASP A 77 -3.73 2.16 18.71
N GLN A 78 -3.51 3.40 18.26
CA GLN A 78 -3.89 4.61 19.01
C GLN A 78 -5.39 4.71 19.28
N ARG A 79 -6.21 4.14 18.39
CA ARG A 79 -7.66 4.15 18.53
C ARG A 79 -8.15 3.05 19.47
N ALA A 80 -7.55 1.87 19.41
CA ALA A 80 -7.83 0.78 20.32
C ALA A 80 -7.51 1.15 21.78
N GLU A 81 -6.45 1.92 22.02
CA GLU A 81 -6.12 2.46 23.36
C GLU A 81 -7.28 3.28 23.99
N GLN A 82 -8.16 3.85 23.17
CA GLN A 82 -9.32 4.64 23.61
C GLN A 82 -10.62 3.81 23.65
N ALA A 83 -10.58 2.57 23.18
CA ALA A 83 -11.71 1.66 23.14
C ALA A 83 -11.86 0.88 24.45
N THR A 84 -12.93 0.09 24.56
CA THR A 84 -13.18 -0.79 25.72
C THR A 84 -12.14 -1.90 25.83
N ASP A 85 -11.91 -2.46 27.02
CA ASP A 85 -10.96 -3.56 27.25
C ASP A 85 -11.20 -4.76 26.31
N ALA A 86 -12.46 -5.13 26.07
CA ALA A 86 -12.82 -6.20 25.15
C ALA A 86 -12.41 -5.88 23.70
N ALA A 87 -12.53 -4.61 23.30
CA ALA A 87 -12.09 -4.14 21.99
C ALA A 87 -10.56 -4.00 21.89
N GLN A 88 -9.86 -3.78 23.00
CA GLN A 88 -8.41 -3.82 23.00
C GLN A 88 -7.89 -5.24 22.81
N GLU A 89 -8.47 -6.22 23.51
CA GLU A 89 -8.09 -7.63 23.41
C GLU A 89 -8.34 -8.18 22.00
N GLU A 90 -9.52 -7.90 21.44
CA GLU A 90 -9.88 -8.37 20.09
C GLU A 90 -9.10 -7.63 18.98
N TRP A 91 -8.73 -6.36 19.19
CA TRP A 91 -7.80 -5.66 18.29
C TRP A 91 -6.42 -6.30 18.31
N ALA A 92 -5.89 -6.65 19.49
CA ALA A 92 -4.56 -7.27 19.61
C ALA A 92 -4.46 -8.57 18.77
N GLU A 93 -5.49 -9.42 18.81
CA GLU A 93 -5.54 -10.63 17.98
C GLU A 93 -5.55 -10.33 16.47
N ARG A 94 -6.34 -9.33 16.05
CA ARG A 94 -6.41 -8.92 14.64
C ARG A 94 -5.13 -8.25 14.15
N ARG A 95 -4.51 -7.47 15.02
CA ARG A 95 -3.25 -6.76 14.75
C ARG A 95 -2.13 -7.73 14.43
N ASP A 96 -2.01 -8.82 15.19
CA ASP A 96 -0.97 -9.82 14.92
C ASP A 96 -1.15 -10.46 13.54
N ALA A 97 -2.38 -10.82 13.17
CA ALA A 97 -2.66 -11.33 11.82
C ALA A 97 -2.40 -10.31 10.70
N LEU A 98 -2.66 -9.03 10.97
CA LEU A 98 -2.40 -7.95 10.01
C LEU A 98 -0.89 -7.68 9.85
N ILE A 99 -0.11 -7.80 10.94
CA ILE A 99 1.36 -7.73 10.89
C ILE A 99 1.92 -8.89 10.08
N GLU A 100 1.41 -10.11 10.25
CA GLU A 100 1.83 -11.26 9.43
C GLU A 100 1.58 -11.01 7.94
N GLN A 101 0.44 -10.43 7.58
CA GLN A 101 0.14 -10.05 6.18
C GLN A 101 1.08 -8.96 5.67
N ARG A 102 1.33 -7.92 6.47
CA ARG A 102 2.32 -6.89 6.13
C ARG A 102 3.69 -7.50 5.88
N ASP A 103 4.12 -8.42 6.74
CA ASP A 103 5.47 -9.02 6.66
C ASP A 103 5.58 -9.91 5.42
N GLN A 104 4.50 -10.60 5.04
CA GLN A 104 4.45 -11.35 3.78
C GLN A 104 4.56 -10.41 2.56
N ILE A 105 3.81 -9.31 2.55
CA ILE A 105 3.91 -8.28 1.48
C ILE A 105 5.33 -7.75 1.38
N ALA A 106 5.99 -7.50 2.53
CA ALA A 106 7.38 -7.06 2.55
C ALA A 106 8.35 -8.09 1.96
N ALA A 107 8.16 -9.37 2.28
CA ALA A 107 8.93 -10.45 1.68
C ALA A 107 8.70 -10.54 0.16
N ASP A 108 7.46 -10.45 -0.30
CA ASP A 108 7.14 -10.50 -1.73
C ASP A 108 7.78 -9.33 -2.49
N VAL A 109 7.75 -8.12 -1.92
CA VAL A 109 8.42 -6.93 -2.48
C VAL A 109 9.95 -7.07 -2.50
N GLU A 110 10.55 -7.70 -1.50
CA GLU A 110 11.98 -8.03 -1.52
C GLU A 110 12.30 -9.05 -2.63
N GLU A 111 11.46 -10.08 -2.79
CA GLU A 111 11.61 -11.08 -3.85
C GLU A 111 11.48 -10.48 -5.27
N LEU A 112 10.67 -9.42 -5.45
CA LEU A 112 10.58 -8.69 -6.72
C LEU A 112 11.93 -8.12 -7.18
N GLN A 113 12.89 -7.88 -6.29
CA GLN A 113 14.22 -7.37 -6.66
C GLN A 113 15.05 -8.41 -7.45
N GLU A 114 14.86 -9.69 -7.14
CA GLU A 114 15.65 -10.80 -7.71
C GLU A 114 14.84 -11.66 -8.70
N ALA A 115 13.53 -11.42 -8.82
CA ALA A 115 12.62 -12.21 -9.63
C ALA A 115 12.98 -12.20 -11.13
N THR A 116 12.89 -13.36 -11.79
CA THR A 116 12.85 -13.42 -13.27
C THR A 116 11.59 -12.75 -13.82
N GLU A 117 11.53 -12.46 -15.12
CA GLU A 117 10.33 -11.88 -15.78
C GLU A 117 9.04 -12.64 -15.40
N THR A 118 9.03 -13.97 -15.54
CA THR A 118 7.85 -14.79 -15.23
C THR A 118 7.51 -14.82 -13.74
N GLN A 119 8.50 -14.67 -12.86
CA GLN A 119 8.27 -14.61 -11.42
C GLN A 119 7.78 -13.24 -10.99
N PHE A 120 8.20 -12.18 -11.69
CA PHE A 120 7.86 -10.80 -11.37
C PHE A 120 6.36 -10.56 -11.46
N ASP A 121 5.73 -10.90 -12.59
CA ASP A 121 4.28 -10.73 -12.76
C ASP A 121 3.50 -11.52 -11.70
N ALA A 122 3.92 -12.76 -11.41
CA ALA A 122 3.27 -13.59 -10.41
C ALA A 122 3.43 -13.06 -8.97
N LEU A 123 4.59 -12.47 -8.65
CA LEU A 123 4.84 -11.85 -7.36
C LEU A 123 4.07 -10.53 -7.23
N VAL A 124 3.93 -9.75 -8.30
CA VAL A 124 3.06 -8.57 -8.31
C VAL A 124 1.63 -8.98 -8.03
N ASP A 125 1.08 -9.97 -8.75
CA ASP A 125 -0.28 -10.48 -8.52
C ASP A 125 -0.49 -10.96 -7.07
N ALA A 126 0.48 -11.69 -6.52
CA ALA A 126 0.43 -12.17 -5.14
C ALA A 126 0.48 -11.02 -4.12
N THR A 127 1.37 -10.05 -4.32
CA THR A 127 1.49 -8.85 -3.48
C THR A 127 0.21 -8.02 -3.56
N VAL A 128 -0.39 -7.95 -4.75
CA VAL A 128 -1.68 -7.29 -4.97
C VAL A 128 -2.75 -7.94 -4.08
N GLU A 129 -2.98 -9.25 -4.24
CA GLU A 129 -4.00 -9.95 -3.47
C GLU A 129 -3.77 -9.82 -1.95
N ALA A 130 -2.52 -9.91 -1.50
CA ALA A 130 -2.17 -9.73 -0.09
C ALA A 130 -2.49 -8.31 0.41
N TYR A 131 -2.18 -7.28 -0.36
CA TYR A 131 -2.45 -5.89 0.01
C TYR A 131 -3.96 -5.59 0.09
N GLU A 132 -4.76 -6.06 -0.88
CA GLU A 132 -6.22 -5.86 -0.84
C GLU A 132 -6.83 -6.49 0.42
N ASN A 133 -6.38 -7.69 0.79
CA ASN A 133 -6.81 -8.37 2.00
C ASN A 133 -6.44 -7.57 3.26
N ALA A 134 -5.21 -7.03 3.32
CA ALA A 134 -4.75 -6.22 4.45
C ALA A 134 -5.57 -4.91 4.57
N VAL A 135 -5.84 -4.23 3.46
CA VAL A 135 -6.66 -3.02 3.44
C VAL A 135 -8.09 -3.30 3.90
N GLN A 136 -8.69 -4.41 3.46
CA GLN A 136 -10.01 -4.81 3.93
C GLN A 136 -10.02 -5.07 5.45
N ALA A 137 -9.02 -5.79 5.97
CA ALA A 137 -8.90 -6.05 7.40
C ALA A 137 -8.77 -4.75 8.22
N ILE A 138 -8.05 -3.76 7.68
CA ILE A 138 -7.93 -2.43 8.30
C ILE A 138 -9.27 -1.69 8.28
N GLN A 139 -10.00 -1.72 7.15
CA GLN A 139 -11.32 -1.10 7.06
C GLN A 139 -12.28 -1.70 8.08
N ASP A 140 -12.33 -3.02 8.18
CA ASP A 140 -13.18 -3.74 9.14
C ASP A 140 -12.80 -3.36 10.58
N ALA A 141 -11.50 -3.32 10.90
CA ALA A 141 -11.00 -2.92 12.21
C ALA A 141 -11.36 -1.46 12.55
N TRP A 142 -11.27 -0.55 11.58
CA TRP A 142 -11.66 0.84 11.74
C TRP A 142 -13.15 1.00 12.04
N GLU A 143 -14.02 0.37 11.25
CA GLU A 143 -15.47 0.42 11.44
C GLU A 143 -15.86 -0.10 12.83
N TRP A 144 -15.25 -1.20 13.24
CA TRP A 144 -15.52 -1.80 14.55
C TRP A 144 -15.00 -0.95 15.72
N LEU A 145 -13.79 -0.36 15.63
CA LEU A 145 -13.26 0.54 16.67
C LEU A 145 -14.00 1.90 16.72
N THR A 146 -14.83 2.21 15.73
CA THR A 146 -15.58 3.47 15.64
C THR A 146 -17.07 3.33 15.94
N SER A 147 -17.60 2.10 15.99
CA SER A 147 -19.01 1.80 16.31
C SER A 147 -19.32 1.88 17.81
#